data_AF-A0A3N5IXI0-F1
#
_entry.id   AF-A0A3N5IXI0-F1
#
_cell.length_a   1.000
_cell.length_b   1.000
_cell.length_c   1.000
_cell.angle_alpha   90.00
_cell.angle_beta   90.00
_cell.angle_gamma   90.00
#
_symmetry.space_group_name_H-M   'P 1'
#
loop_
_entity.id
_entity.type
_entity.pdbx_description
1 polymer ?
#
loop_
_entity_poly.entity_id
_entity_poly.type
_entity_poly.pdbx_seq_one_letter_code
_entity_poly.pdbx_strand_id
1 'polypeptide(L)' 'GWLGGELDEAANDADRLRISTAGSKVDLLVIPTDEEWMIAHHTQTLLLL' A
#
# COMPACT_ATOMS: atom_id res chain seq x y z
N GLY A 1 -4.87 -8.46 15.78
CA GLY A 1 -6.25 -7.90 15.86
C GLY A 1 -7.29 -8.88 15.33
N TRP A 2 -8.56 -8.48 15.21
CA TRP A 2 -9.68 -9.38 14.84
C TRP A 2 -9.52 -10.06 13.47
N LEU A 3 -8.79 -9.43 12.53
CA LEU A 3 -8.46 -9.97 11.20
C LEU A 3 -7.09 -10.65 11.11
N GLY A 4 -6.36 -10.80 12.23
CA GLY A 4 -5.03 -11.40 12.22
C GLY A 4 -3.89 -10.47 11.73
N GLY A 5 -4.17 -9.18 11.53
CA GLY A 5 -3.13 -8.16 11.32
C GLY A 5 -2.38 -7.86 12.62
N GLU A 6 -1.05 -7.77 12.51
CA GLU A 6 -0.12 -7.38 13.56
C GLU A 6 0.85 -6.33 13.01
N LEU A 7 0.84 -5.15 13.65
CA LEU A 7 1.65 -3.99 13.26
C LEU A 7 3.04 -4.08 13.88
N ASP A 8 4.07 -3.79 13.08
CA ASP A 8 5.42 -3.48 13.52
C ASP A 8 5.56 -1.96 13.64
N GLU A 9 5.47 -1.45 14.87
CA GLU A 9 5.51 -0.01 15.17
C GLU A 9 6.80 0.65 14.68
N ALA A 10 7.96 -0.03 14.80
CA ALA A 10 9.23 0.54 14.36
C ALA A 10 9.34 0.62 12.83
N ALA A 11 8.77 -0.37 12.12
CA ALA A 11 8.69 -0.32 10.66
C ALA A 11 7.69 0.75 10.18
N ASN A 12 6.60 0.94 10.92
CA ASN A 12 5.59 1.97 10.66
C ASN A 12 6.17 3.38 10.83
N ASP A 13 6.85 3.65 11.95
CA ASP A 13 7.47 4.94 12.22
C ASP A 13 8.60 5.30 11.24
N ALA A 14 9.18 4.28 10.59
CA ALA A 14 10.22 4.45 9.58
C ALA A 14 9.68 4.50 8.14
N ASP A 15 8.35 4.58 7.94
CA ASP A 15 7.69 4.60 6.63
C ASP A 15 8.15 3.47 5.68
N ARG A 16 8.35 2.26 6.22
CA ARG A 16 8.77 1.12 5.41
C ARG A 16 7.62 0.62 4.54
N LEU A 17 7.96 0.06 3.37
CA LEU A 17 7.00 -0.54 2.44
C LEU A 17 6.09 -1.61 3.10
N ARG A 18 6.64 -2.37 4.06
CA ARG A 18 5.92 -3.40 4.81
C ARG A 18 6.05 -3.11 6.31
N ILE A 19 4.90 -2.99 6.96
CA ILE A 19 4.76 -2.61 8.37
C ILE A 19 4.07 -3.70 9.20
N SER A 20 3.86 -4.89 8.63
CA SER A 20 3.40 -6.06 9.39
C SER A 20 4.56 -6.74 10.12
N THR A 21 4.32 -7.26 11.32
CA THR A 21 5.27 -8.18 11.98
C THR A 21 5.42 -9.49 11.18
N ALA A 22 6.44 -10.28 11.49
CA ALA A 22 6.58 -11.65 10.95
C ALA A 22 5.48 -12.62 11.42
N GLY A 23 4.79 -12.30 12.52
CA GLY A 23 3.67 -13.09 13.07
C GLY A 23 2.31 -12.74 12.45
N SER A 24 2.22 -11.60 11.75
CA SER A 24 1.00 -11.14 11.11
C SER A 24 0.48 -12.17 10.10
N LYS A 25 -0.81 -12.49 10.16
CA LYS A 25 -1.47 -13.39 9.21
C LYS A 25 -1.83 -12.71 7.90
N VAL A 26 -1.77 -11.38 7.86
CA VAL A 26 -2.03 -10.55 6.69
C VAL A 26 -0.90 -9.54 6.52
N ASP A 27 -0.63 -9.17 5.28
CA ASP A 27 0.35 -8.15 4.97
C ASP A 27 -0.23 -6.76 5.24
N LEU A 28 0.56 -5.90 5.90
CA LEU A 28 0.26 -4.48 6.11
C LEU A 28 1.33 -3.70 5.33
N LEU A 29 0.90 -2.93 4.33
CA LEU A 29 1.80 -2.27 3.38
C LEU A 29 1.52 -0.77 3.33
N VAL A 30 2.60 0.01 3.16
CA VAL A 30 2.52 1.44 2.85
C VAL A 30 2.77 1.58 1.35
N ILE A 31 1.72 1.86 0.58
CA ILE A 31 1.82 2.04 -0.87
C ILE A 31 1.61 3.52 -1.17
N PRO A 32 2.61 4.24 -1.69
CA PRO A 32 2.42 5.62 -2.12
C PRO A 32 1.41 5.65 -3.27
N THR A 33 0.47 6.58 -3.19
CA THR A 33 -0.42 6.89 -4.31
C THR A 33 0.32 7.74 -5.34
N ASP A 34 0.00 7.55 -6.62
CA ASP A 34 0.46 8.37 -7.72
C ASP A 34 -0.79 8.83 -8.50
N GLU A 35 -1.31 9.99 -8.10
CA GLU A 35 -2.56 10.53 -8.63
C GLU A 35 -2.40 10.93 -10.10
N GLU A 36 -1.25 11.51 -10.45
CA GLU A 36 -0.89 11.92 -11.79
C GLU A 36 -0.83 10.73 -12.75
N TRP A 37 -0.21 9.62 -12.34
CA TRP A 37 -0.16 8.41 -13.15
C TRP A 37 -1.55 7.82 -13.36
N MET A 38 -2.39 7.76 -12.33
CA MET A 38 -3.77 7.28 -12.45
C MET A 38 -4.57 8.12 -13.47
N ILE A 39 -4.46 9.45 -13.41
CA ILE A 39 -5.12 10.36 -14.36
C ILE A 39 -4.59 10.13 -15.79
N ALA A 40 -3.27 10.06 -15.96
CA ALA A 40 -2.64 9.86 -17.26
C ALA A 40 -3.04 8.51 -17.88
N HIS A 41 -3.02 7.43 -17.09
CA HIS A 41 -3.39 6.09 -17.51
C HIS A 41 -4.85 6.02 -17.96
N HIS A 42 -5.78 6.59 -17.19
CA HIS A 42 -7.20 6.61 -17.56
C HIS A 42 -7.49 7.51 -18.76
N THR A 43 -6.81 8.66 -18.86
CA THR A 43 -6.91 9.54 -20.04
C THR A 43 -6.43 8.84 -21.31
N GLN A 44 -5.26 8.18 -21.23
CA GLN A 44 -4.74 7.38 -22.34
C GLN A 44 -5.71 6.26 -22.73
N THR A 45 -6.25 5.55 -21.73
CA THR A 45 -7.24 4.49 -21.98
C THR A 45 -8.46 5.02 -22.73
N LEU A 46 -9.00 6.18 -22.33
CA LEU A 46 -10.16 6.78 -22.99
C LEU A 46 -9.87 7.20 -24.44
N LEU A 47 -8.68 7.74 -24.70
CA LEU A 47 -8.29 8.24 -26.03
C LEU A 47 -7.88 7.14 -27.02
N LEU A 48 -7.55 5.94 -26.52
CA LEU A 48 -7.13 4.79 -27.32
C LEU A 48 -8.24 3.73 -27.53
N LEU A 49 -9.44 3.97 -26.99
CA LEU A 49 -10.67 3.26 -27.35
C LEU A 49 -11.21 3.76 -28.70
#